data_AF-A0A315VXU4-F1
#
_entry.id   AF-A0A315VXU4-F1
#
_cell.length_a   1.000
_cell.length_b   1.000
_cell.length_c   1.000
_cell.angle_alpha   90.00
_cell.angle_beta   90.00
_cell.angle_gamma   90.00
#
_symmetry.space_group_name_H-M   'P 1'
#
loop_
_entity.id
_entity.type
_entity.pdbx_description
1 polymer ?
#
loop_
_entity_poly.entity_id
_entity_poly.type
_entity_poly.pdbx_seq_one_letter_code
_entity_poly.pdbx_strand_id
1 'polypeptide(L)'
;MVNKFDFCFCRYTGRSYSVFSQRMLNQCLESLVQKIQSGVVINFEKTGPDPPPLEDAPAEALKSGLQPWHCCHKLIYVRPNPKTGVPIGHWPIPEAFWPDQNSPTLPPRSAHPQVRFSCADAEPMVIDKVPFDKYELEPSPLTQYILERKSPHTCWQVFVSNSAKYSDLGQPFGYLKASTALNCVNLFVMPYNYPVLLPLLGKTRLHALPSGSLRKALRIMGAPNLLAENMEYGLSYSVVSYLKKLSQQTKIEYDRLIALIGKKPAPEPGIKVRWRGCGISLAQRRDFIQQLQSLTGEAPTLPLELNPKEFQVFHLALLNKGLKPQSFRNPYDIPRSHLLDQLSRMRRNLLNTTVCTLRGQDSVPAWF
;
A
#
# COMPACT_ATOMS: atom_id res chain seq x y z
N MET A 1 5.04 16.75 16.13
CA MET A 1 4.00 15.69 16.25
C MET A 1 3.93 14.76 15.05
N VAL A 2 4.07 15.26 13.81
CA VAL A 2 4.01 14.44 12.57
C VAL A 2 4.98 13.25 12.57
N ASN A 3 6.26 13.47 12.92
CA ASN A 3 7.27 12.41 12.89
C ASN A 3 6.94 11.19 13.77
N LYS A 4 6.30 11.36 14.94
CA LYS A 4 6.09 10.25 15.89
C LYS A 4 5.03 9.25 15.41
N PHE A 5 4.06 9.71 14.60
CA PHE A 5 3.03 8.86 14.02
C PHE A 5 3.58 8.02 12.86
N ASP A 6 4.41 8.60 11.99
CA ASP A 6 4.99 7.90 10.83
C ASP A 6 5.94 6.77 11.25
N PHE A 7 6.76 7.01 12.29
CA PHE A 7 7.63 5.97 12.87
C PHE A 7 6.84 4.77 13.42
N CYS A 8 5.66 5.01 13.97
CA CYS A 8 4.81 3.96 14.54
C CYS A 8 4.21 3.09 13.43
N PHE A 9 3.72 3.69 12.34
CA PHE A 9 3.13 2.95 11.22
C PHE A 9 4.17 2.06 10.51
N CYS A 10 5.36 2.60 10.25
CA CYS A 10 6.44 1.82 9.64
C CYS A 10 6.91 0.67 10.52
N ARG A 11 6.90 0.78 11.86
CA ARG A 11 7.34 -0.33 12.74
C ARG A 11 6.51 -1.60 12.55
N TYR A 12 5.23 -1.46 12.20
CA TYR A 12 4.34 -2.61 11.93
C TYR A 12 4.43 -3.14 10.51
N THR A 13 4.92 -2.37 9.54
CA THR A 13 4.95 -2.76 8.12
C THR A 13 6.36 -2.89 7.53
N GLY A 14 7.40 -2.42 8.23
CA GLY A 14 8.77 -2.38 7.75
C GLY A 14 9.73 -1.58 8.64
N ARG A 15 10.63 -0.82 8.01
CA ARG A 15 11.62 0.05 8.68
C ARG A 15 11.59 1.43 8.05
N SER A 16 11.74 2.46 8.87
CA SER A 16 11.89 3.85 8.46
C SER A 16 13.35 4.27 8.49
N TYR A 17 13.79 5.06 7.50
CA TYR A 17 15.14 5.62 7.44
C TYR A 17 15.10 7.12 7.72
N SER A 18 16.05 7.63 8.50
CA SER A 18 16.24 9.07 8.70
C SER A 18 17.49 9.51 7.96
N VAL A 19 17.31 10.36 6.96
CA VAL A 19 18.37 10.74 6.01
C VAL A 19 18.79 12.18 6.28
N PHE A 20 20.08 12.39 6.56
CA PHE A 20 20.64 13.72 6.85
C PHE A 20 21.71 14.18 5.86
N SER A 21 22.06 13.35 4.86
CA SER A 21 23.03 13.69 3.82
C SER A 21 22.76 12.90 2.54
N GLN A 22 23.27 13.38 1.41
CA GLN A 22 23.18 12.68 0.12
C GLN A 22 23.85 11.30 0.17
N ARG A 23 24.97 11.17 0.88
CA ARG A 23 25.66 9.89 1.05
C ARG A 23 24.79 8.88 1.82
N MET A 24 24.14 9.31 2.89
CA MET A 24 23.20 8.46 3.64
C MET A 24 21.99 8.08 2.78
N LEU A 25 21.49 8.99 1.95
CA LEU A 25 20.39 8.71 1.04
C LEU A 25 20.73 7.52 0.13
N ASN A 26 21.88 7.58 -0.54
CA ASN A 26 22.33 6.51 -1.45
C ASN A 26 22.50 5.17 -0.71
N GLN A 27 23.10 5.17 0.48
CA GLN A 27 23.23 3.97 1.32
C GLN A 27 21.88 3.40 1.74
N CYS A 28 20.92 4.26 2.07
CA CYS A 28 19.56 3.82 2.41
C CYS A 28 18.86 3.20 1.20
N LEU A 29 19.01 3.78 0.00
CA LEU A 29 18.46 3.23 -1.23
C LEU A 29 19.06 1.87 -1.58
N GLU A 30 20.39 1.72 -1.52
CA GLU A 30 21.06 0.43 -1.74
C GLU A 30 20.59 -0.64 -0.75
N SER A 31 20.47 -0.28 0.53
CA SER A 31 19.93 -1.18 1.56
C SER A 31 18.47 -1.56 1.31
N LEU A 32 17.66 -0.62 0.80
CA LEU A 32 16.25 -0.85 0.51
C LEU A 32 16.10 -1.83 -0.65
N VAL A 33 16.84 -1.64 -1.75
CA VAL A 33 16.81 -2.53 -2.93
C VAL A 33 17.13 -3.97 -2.55
N GLN A 34 18.10 -4.21 -1.66
CA GLN A 34 18.46 -5.56 -1.19
C GLN A 34 17.35 -6.23 -0.35
N LYS A 35 16.46 -5.43 0.24
CA LYS A 35 15.36 -5.90 1.11
C LYS A 35 14.03 -6.06 0.37
N ILE A 36 13.94 -5.66 -0.90
CA ILE A 36 12.75 -5.91 -1.73
C ILE A 36 12.77 -7.39 -2.11
N GLN A 37 12.01 -8.19 -1.35
CA GLN A 37 11.84 -9.61 -1.62
C GLN A 37 10.36 -9.96 -1.62
N SER A 38 9.98 -10.91 -2.47
CA SER A 38 8.63 -11.46 -2.51
C SER A 38 8.40 -12.32 -1.27
N GLY A 39 7.38 -11.99 -0.48
CA GLY A 39 7.07 -12.71 0.73
C GLY A 39 5.78 -12.25 1.38
N VAL A 40 5.43 -12.91 2.47
CA VAL A 40 4.27 -12.60 3.30
C VAL A 40 4.75 -12.32 4.72
N VAL A 41 4.23 -11.27 5.34
CA VAL A 41 4.61 -10.93 6.71
C VAL A 41 3.74 -11.72 7.68
N ILE A 42 4.38 -12.41 8.64
CA ILE A 42 3.73 -13.19 9.69
C ILE A 42 4.20 -12.69 11.05
N ASN A 43 3.29 -12.66 12.02
CA ASN A 43 3.62 -12.41 13.41
C ASN A 43 3.79 -13.73 14.15
N PHE A 44 4.98 -13.99 14.66
CA PHE A 44 5.28 -15.14 15.50
C PHE A 44 5.27 -14.72 16.97
N GLU A 45 4.52 -15.46 17.79
CA GLU A 45 4.42 -15.26 19.23
C GLU A 45 4.70 -16.58 19.97
N LYS A 46 5.57 -16.53 20.98
CA LYS A 46 5.87 -17.69 21.81
C LYS A 46 4.67 -18.05 22.67
N THR A 47 4.39 -19.34 22.78
CA THR A 47 3.43 -19.91 23.73
C THR A 47 4.06 -21.02 24.57
N GLY A 48 3.61 -21.16 25.82
CA GLY A 48 4.09 -22.19 26.74
C GLY A 48 5.45 -21.87 27.40
N PRO A 49 6.05 -22.88 28.07
CA PRO A 49 7.28 -22.70 28.84
C PRO A 49 8.47 -22.32 27.95
N ASP A 50 9.50 -21.71 28.55
CA ASP A 50 10.78 -21.49 27.86
C ASP A 50 11.42 -22.85 27.51
N PRO A 51 12.16 -22.92 26.38
CA PRO A 51 12.86 -24.14 26.02
C PRO A 51 13.89 -24.49 27.10
N PRO A 52 14.25 -25.79 27.24
CA PRO A 52 15.32 -26.20 28.13
C PRO A 52 16.60 -25.39 27.85
N PRO A 53 17.33 -24.96 28.90
CA PRO A 53 18.62 -24.30 28.75
C PRO A 53 19.57 -25.12 27.88
N LEU A 54 20.41 -24.45 27.09
CA LEU A 54 21.49 -25.12 26.38
C LEU A 54 22.52 -25.62 27.39
N GLU A 55 23.00 -26.86 27.23
CA GLU A 55 23.92 -27.52 28.16
C GLU A 55 25.26 -26.77 28.34
N ASP A 56 25.60 -25.82 27.45
CA ASP A 56 26.82 -25.00 27.47
C ASP A 56 26.61 -23.51 27.83
N ALA A 57 25.39 -23.10 28.26
CA ALA A 57 25.13 -21.69 28.55
C ALA A 57 25.63 -21.30 29.96
N PRO A 58 26.45 -20.22 30.12
CA PRO A 58 26.80 -19.71 31.44
C PRO A 58 25.53 -19.34 32.22
N ALA A 59 25.54 -19.57 33.53
CA ALA A 59 24.42 -19.49 34.48
C ALA A 59 23.67 -18.13 34.54
N GLU A 60 24.04 -17.15 33.71
CA GLU A 60 23.39 -15.84 33.57
C GLU A 60 22.25 -15.81 32.53
N ALA A 61 21.95 -16.92 31.85
CA ALA A 61 20.96 -16.97 30.76
C ALA A 61 19.48 -17.03 31.21
N LEU A 62 19.19 -17.07 32.53
CA LEU A 62 17.82 -17.03 33.04
C LEU A 62 17.29 -15.59 33.10
N LYS A 63 17.19 -14.92 31.94
CA LYS A 63 16.53 -13.61 31.86
C LYS A 63 15.02 -13.83 31.86
N SER A 64 14.42 -13.92 33.05
CA SER A 64 12.97 -13.95 33.24
C SER A 64 12.36 -12.64 32.73
N GLY A 65 11.83 -12.67 31.52
CA GLY A 65 11.26 -11.49 30.86
C GLY A 65 10.94 -11.73 29.39
N LEU A 66 10.23 -10.78 28.78
CA LEU A 66 9.89 -10.83 27.36
C LEU A 66 11.18 -10.65 26.53
N GLN A 67 11.67 -11.72 25.91
CA GLN A 67 12.87 -11.64 25.05
C GLN A 67 12.51 -11.16 23.64
N PRO A 68 13.44 -10.50 22.93
CA PRO A 68 13.20 -10.03 21.55
C PRO A 68 12.82 -11.14 20.56
N TRP A 69 13.10 -12.40 20.87
CA TRP A 69 12.72 -13.56 20.06
C TRP A 69 11.35 -14.14 20.41
N HIS A 70 10.74 -13.76 21.54
CA HIS A 70 9.41 -14.23 21.95
C HIS A 70 8.31 -13.69 21.03
N CYS A 71 8.48 -12.49 20.48
CA CYS A 71 7.55 -11.89 19.53
C CYS A 71 8.33 -11.32 18.36
N CYS A 72 8.10 -11.83 17.16
CA CYS A 72 8.74 -11.28 15.97
C CYS A 72 7.79 -11.15 14.79
N HIS A 73 7.85 -10.01 14.14
CA HIS A 73 7.09 -9.70 12.95
C HIS A 73 8.02 -9.78 11.74
N LYS A 74 7.90 -10.83 10.93
CA LYS A 74 8.92 -11.20 9.94
C LYS A 74 8.35 -11.73 8.64
N LEU A 75 9.09 -11.49 7.56
CA LEU A 75 8.75 -11.99 6.24
C LEU A 75 9.05 -13.49 6.16
N ILE A 76 8.11 -14.25 5.62
CA ILE A 76 8.40 -15.55 5.02
C ILE A 76 8.60 -15.37 3.52
N TYR A 77 9.71 -15.85 2.98
CA TYR A 77 10.02 -15.69 1.57
C TYR A 77 9.17 -16.63 0.72
N VAL A 78 8.45 -16.04 -0.23
CA VAL A 78 7.56 -16.75 -1.14
C VAL A 78 8.14 -16.59 -2.54
N ARG A 79 8.95 -17.57 -2.93
CA ARG A 79 9.65 -17.56 -4.22
C ARG A 79 8.68 -17.97 -5.34
N PRO A 80 8.50 -17.16 -6.39
CA PRO A 80 7.74 -17.55 -7.55
C PRO A 80 8.33 -18.79 -8.21
N ASN A 81 7.49 -19.67 -8.75
CA ASN A 81 7.99 -20.78 -9.55
C ASN A 81 8.57 -20.24 -10.87
N PRO A 82 9.82 -20.59 -11.25
CA PRO A 82 10.42 -20.15 -12.51
C PRO A 82 9.58 -20.48 -13.75
N LYS A 83 8.81 -21.58 -13.73
CA LYS A 83 8.00 -22.03 -14.88
C LYS A 83 6.68 -21.27 -15.05
N THR A 84 6.03 -20.90 -13.94
CA THR A 84 4.67 -20.32 -13.96
C THR A 84 4.63 -18.86 -13.56
N GLY A 85 5.71 -18.31 -13.00
CA GLY A 85 5.79 -16.94 -12.48
C GLY A 85 4.96 -16.70 -11.22
N VAL A 86 4.25 -17.72 -10.71
CA VAL A 86 3.38 -17.64 -9.54
C VAL A 86 3.92 -18.58 -8.45
N PRO A 87 3.92 -18.17 -7.18
CA PRO A 87 4.33 -19.06 -6.10
C PRO A 87 3.40 -20.27 -5.98
N ILE A 88 4.00 -21.44 -5.72
CA ILE A 88 3.26 -22.67 -5.45
C ILE A 88 3.09 -22.81 -3.94
N GLY A 89 1.85 -22.96 -3.49
CA GLY A 89 1.49 -23.36 -2.13
C GLY A 89 0.34 -24.35 -2.19
N HIS A 90 0.36 -25.32 -1.27
CA HIS A 90 -0.65 -26.37 -1.15
C HIS A 90 -1.56 -26.11 0.06
N TRP A 91 -0.99 -25.68 1.18
CA TRP A 91 -1.67 -25.60 2.47
C TRP A 91 -1.83 -24.14 2.92
N PRO A 92 -3.08 -23.65 3.08
CA PRO A 92 -3.30 -22.33 3.65
C PRO A 92 -3.04 -22.32 5.16
N ILE A 93 -2.67 -21.15 5.69
CA ILE A 93 -2.64 -20.93 7.14
C ILE A 93 -4.08 -20.96 7.67
N PRO A 94 -4.36 -21.66 8.78
CA PRO A 94 -5.69 -21.70 9.38
C PRO A 94 -6.21 -20.32 9.78
N GLU A 95 -7.53 -20.17 9.81
CA GLU A 95 -8.17 -18.95 10.32
C GLU A 95 -8.09 -18.89 11.85
N ALA A 96 -8.02 -17.67 12.40
CA ALA A 96 -8.06 -17.41 13.84
C ALA A 96 -9.49 -17.42 14.41
N PHE A 97 -10.39 -18.18 13.78
CA PHE A 97 -11.75 -18.41 14.25
C PHE A 97 -12.26 -19.74 13.70
N TRP A 98 -13.19 -20.36 14.42
CA TRP A 98 -13.93 -21.51 13.94
C TRP A 98 -15.18 -21.03 13.18
N PRO A 99 -15.39 -21.40 11.91
CA PRO A 99 -16.56 -20.96 11.16
C PRO A 99 -17.82 -21.63 11.72
N ASP A 100 -18.78 -20.82 12.19
CA ASP A 100 -20.10 -21.28 12.60
C ASP A 100 -21.11 -21.10 11.46
N GLN A 101 -21.83 -22.17 11.12
CA GLN A 101 -22.82 -22.21 10.04
C GLN A 101 -23.99 -21.25 10.28
N ASN A 102 -24.31 -20.96 11.54
CA ASN A 102 -25.42 -20.09 11.89
C ASN A 102 -25.01 -18.61 12.01
N SER A 103 -23.72 -18.29 11.86
CA SER A 103 -23.24 -16.93 11.97
C SER A 103 -23.45 -16.15 10.66
N PRO A 104 -24.24 -15.06 10.66
CA PRO A 104 -24.47 -14.25 9.45
C PRO A 104 -23.27 -13.34 9.12
N THR A 105 -22.32 -13.21 10.04
CA THR A 105 -21.16 -12.31 9.93
C THR A 105 -19.87 -13.06 10.21
N LEU A 106 -18.86 -12.85 9.36
CA LEU A 106 -17.52 -13.38 9.60
C LEU A 106 -16.71 -12.45 10.50
N PRO A 107 -15.91 -12.98 11.44
CA PRO A 107 -14.97 -12.17 12.20
C PRO A 107 -13.97 -11.43 11.29
N PRO A 108 -13.61 -10.18 11.61
CA PRO A 108 -12.62 -9.44 10.84
C PRO A 108 -11.25 -10.13 10.94
N ARG A 109 -10.55 -10.25 9.81
CA ARG A 109 -9.21 -10.84 9.75
C ARG A 109 -8.14 -9.80 10.04
N SER A 110 -7.09 -10.20 10.75
CA SER A 110 -5.87 -9.40 10.82
C SER A 110 -5.14 -9.41 9.47
N ALA A 111 -4.49 -8.29 9.12
CA ALA A 111 -3.70 -8.21 7.89
C ALA A 111 -2.50 -9.16 7.90
N HIS A 112 -1.91 -9.37 9.07
CA HIS A 112 -0.81 -10.32 9.28
C HIS A 112 -1.31 -11.48 10.16
N PRO A 113 -1.16 -12.74 9.71
CA PRO A 113 -1.51 -13.90 10.53
C PRO A 113 -0.72 -13.92 11.84
N GLN A 114 -1.41 -14.20 12.93
CA GLN A 114 -0.80 -14.38 14.26
C GLN A 114 -0.57 -15.87 14.49
N VAL A 115 0.68 -16.28 14.35
CA VAL A 115 1.13 -17.66 14.51
C VAL A 115 1.81 -17.80 15.86
N ARG A 116 1.34 -18.74 16.67
CA ARG A 116 1.98 -19.09 17.93
C ARG A 116 2.92 -20.27 17.75
N PHE A 117 4.07 -20.26 18.40
CA PHE A 117 5.00 -21.39 18.38
C PHE A 117 5.30 -21.88 19.79
N SER A 118 5.40 -23.20 19.94
CA SER A 118 5.76 -23.84 21.21
C SER A 118 7.22 -24.29 21.17
N CYS A 119 7.94 -24.00 22.24
CA CYS A 119 9.33 -24.39 22.43
C CYS A 119 9.51 -25.85 22.90
N ALA A 120 8.49 -26.69 22.74
CA ALA A 120 8.59 -28.13 22.96
C ALA A 120 9.25 -28.79 21.74
N ASP A 121 10.38 -29.46 21.96
CA ASP A 121 11.08 -30.17 20.91
C ASP A 121 10.24 -31.36 20.41
N ALA A 122 9.95 -31.38 19.11
CA ALA A 122 9.20 -32.44 18.45
C ALA A 122 9.97 -33.00 17.25
N GLU A 123 9.69 -34.25 16.88
CA GLU A 123 10.25 -34.87 15.69
C GLU A 123 9.53 -34.39 14.42
N PRO A 124 10.27 -33.98 13.37
CA PRO A 124 9.68 -33.54 12.11
C PRO A 124 9.05 -34.72 11.38
N MET A 125 7.73 -34.66 11.18
CA MET A 125 6.99 -35.70 10.47
C MET A 125 6.86 -35.37 8.99
N VAL A 126 7.50 -36.17 8.13
CA VAL A 126 7.40 -36.06 6.67
C VAL A 126 7.04 -37.42 6.09
N ILE A 127 6.04 -37.46 5.20
CA ILE A 127 5.64 -38.68 4.47
C ILE A 127 5.80 -38.39 2.97
N ASP A 128 6.49 -39.28 2.24
CA ASP A 128 6.90 -39.11 0.84
C ASP A 128 5.80 -38.73 -0.16
N LYS A 129 4.53 -39.00 0.17
CA LYS A 129 3.38 -38.78 -0.73
C LYS A 129 2.54 -37.55 -0.40
N VAL A 130 2.80 -36.90 0.74
CA VAL A 130 2.03 -35.71 1.14
C VAL A 130 2.83 -34.47 0.76
N PRO A 131 2.32 -33.59 -0.12
CA PRO A 131 3.01 -32.36 -0.43
C PRO A 131 3.11 -31.51 0.84
N PHE A 132 4.19 -30.76 1.01
CA PHE A 132 4.35 -29.79 2.08
C PHE A 132 4.92 -28.51 1.50
N ASP A 133 4.62 -27.38 2.13
CA ASP A 133 5.18 -26.10 1.72
C ASP A 133 6.33 -25.74 2.65
N LYS A 134 7.44 -25.30 2.06
CA LYS A 134 8.65 -24.89 2.78
C LYS A 134 8.93 -23.42 2.47
N TYR A 135 8.82 -22.58 3.49
CA TYR A 135 9.09 -21.15 3.38
C TYR A 135 10.26 -20.76 4.28
N GLU A 136 11.24 -20.08 3.71
CA GLU A 136 12.40 -19.56 4.43
C GLU A 136 12.03 -18.29 5.20
N LEU A 137 12.43 -18.17 6.46
CA LEU A 137 12.17 -16.98 7.28
C LEU A 137 13.25 -15.91 7.07
N GLU A 138 12.83 -14.65 7.09
CA GLU A 138 13.75 -13.51 7.21
C GLU A 138 14.56 -13.62 8.51
N PRO A 139 15.89 -13.38 8.45
CA PRO A 139 16.73 -13.33 9.64
C PRO A 139 16.17 -12.41 10.74
N SER A 140 16.05 -12.97 11.94
CA SER A 140 15.46 -12.32 13.12
C SER A 140 16.04 -12.88 14.42
N PRO A 141 15.76 -12.26 15.58
CA PRO A 141 16.17 -12.81 16.87
C PRO A 141 15.64 -14.24 17.09
N LEU A 142 14.44 -14.56 16.60
CA LEU A 142 13.88 -15.92 16.65
C LEU A 142 14.71 -16.89 15.82
N THR A 143 15.07 -16.53 14.58
CA THR A 143 15.87 -17.43 13.74
C THR A 143 17.27 -17.63 14.32
N GLN A 144 17.89 -16.58 14.85
CA GLN A 144 19.20 -16.66 15.51
C GLN A 144 19.15 -17.61 16.69
N TYR A 145 18.15 -17.46 17.56
CA TYR A 145 17.97 -18.32 18.74
C TYR A 145 17.79 -19.80 18.36
N ILE A 146 16.98 -20.09 17.33
CA ILE A 146 16.81 -21.47 16.83
C ILE A 146 18.12 -22.04 16.27
N LEU A 147 18.90 -21.24 15.53
CA LEU A 147 20.16 -21.67 14.93
C LEU A 147 21.27 -21.90 15.97
N GLU A 148 21.31 -21.10 17.04
CA GLU A 148 22.26 -21.24 18.15
C GLU A 148 22.12 -22.57 18.90
N ARG A 149 20.92 -23.15 18.92
CA ARG A 149 20.69 -24.47 19.53
C ARG A 149 21.33 -25.63 18.76
N LYS A 150 21.75 -25.41 17.50
CA LYS A 150 22.45 -26.41 16.65
C LYS A 150 21.73 -27.78 16.58
N SER A 151 20.40 -27.78 16.67
CA SER A 151 19.57 -29.00 16.69
C SER A 151 18.74 -29.14 15.40
N PRO A 152 19.34 -29.47 14.23
CA PRO A 152 18.62 -29.52 12.96
C PRO A 152 17.62 -30.68 12.86
N HIS A 153 17.63 -31.62 13.81
CA HIS A 153 16.72 -32.77 13.85
C HIS A 153 15.45 -32.52 14.66
N THR A 154 15.40 -31.45 15.46
CA THR A 154 14.21 -31.07 16.23
C THR A 154 13.44 -29.96 15.52
N CYS A 155 12.15 -29.85 15.82
CA CYS A 155 11.30 -28.78 15.31
C CYS A 155 10.33 -28.28 16.38
N TRP A 156 9.87 -27.05 16.20
CA TRP A 156 8.93 -26.38 17.10
C TRP A 156 7.60 -26.20 16.39
N GLN A 157 6.54 -26.77 16.98
CA GLN A 157 5.22 -26.73 16.37
C GLN A 157 4.63 -25.32 16.37
N VAL A 158 3.88 -25.02 15.30
CA VAL A 158 3.17 -23.76 15.15
C VAL A 158 1.66 -23.94 15.08
N PHE A 159 0.95 -22.96 15.66
CA PHE A 159 -0.48 -22.96 15.93
C PHE A 159 -1.08 -21.61 15.56
N VAL A 160 -2.39 -21.59 15.36
CA VAL A 160 -3.18 -20.35 15.26
C VAL A 160 -4.24 -20.41 16.34
N SER A 161 -4.24 -19.42 17.24
CA SER A 161 -5.22 -19.33 18.32
C SER A 161 -6.65 -19.30 17.78
N ASN A 162 -7.59 -19.91 18.50
CA ASN A 162 -9.01 -19.99 18.14
C ASN A 162 -9.30 -20.71 16.81
N SER A 163 -8.32 -21.42 16.24
CA SER A 163 -8.52 -22.19 15.00
C SER A 163 -9.29 -23.51 15.22
N ALA A 164 -9.60 -23.87 16.47
CA ALA A 164 -10.34 -25.07 16.83
C ALA A 164 -11.54 -24.73 17.72
N LYS A 165 -12.63 -25.51 17.61
CA LYS A 165 -13.85 -25.29 18.38
C LYS A 165 -13.70 -25.47 19.90
N TYR A 166 -12.83 -26.38 20.34
CA TYR A 166 -12.67 -26.76 21.74
C TYR A 166 -11.23 -26.59 22.25
N SER A 167 -10.43 -25.74 21.60
CA SER A 167 -9.05 -25.46 22.00
C SER A 167 -8.72 -24.00 21.73
N ASP A 168 -8.29 -23.29 22.77
CA ASP A 168 -7.92 -21.87 22.69
C ASP A 168 -6.67 -21.66 21.84
N LEU A 169 -5.70 -22.58 21.91
CA LEU A 169 -4.47 -22.52 21.11
C LEU A 169 -4.68 -23.04 19.68
N GLY A 170 -5.69 -23.88 19.46
CA GLY A 170 -5.90 -24.57 18.19
C GLY A 170 -5.13 -25.89 18.08
N GLN A 171 -4.94 -26.35 16.84
CA GLN A 171 -4.16 -27.55 16.49
C GLN A 171 -2.95 -27.17 15.62
N PRO A 172 -1.88 -27.98 15.64
CA PRO A 172 -0.67 -27.65 14.90
C PRO A 172 -0.91 -27.77 13.40
N PHE A 173 -0.47 -26.77 12.64
CA PHE A 173 -0.59 -26.73 11.18
C PHE A 173 0.78 -26.75 10.48
N GLY A 174 1.85 -26.89 11.24
CA GLY A 174 3.20 -26.86 10.73
C GLY A 174 4.21 -26.77 11.86
N TYR A 175 5.47 -26.53 11.49
CA TYR A 175 6.55 -26.37 12.44
C TYR A 175 7.68 -25.49 11.89
N LEU A 176 8.42 -24.87 12.80
CA LEU A 176 9.68 -24.18 12.52
C LEU A 176 10.84 -25.17 12.69
N LYS A 177 11.74 -25.21 11.71
CA LYS A 177 12.90 -26.10 11.73
C LYS A 177 14.12 -25.42 11.11
N ALA A 178 15.27 -25.56 11.75
CA ALA A 178 16.54 -25.14 11.18
C ALA A 178 16.88 -25.94 9.91
N SER A 179 17.48 -25.26 8.93
CA SER A 179 18.10 -25.94 7.78
C SER A 179 19.20 -26.89 8.26
N THR A 180 19.43 -28.00 7.56
CA THR A 180 20.53 -28.93 7.85
C THR A 180 21.89 -28.25 7.78
N ALA A 181 22.02 -27.21 6.94
CA ALA A 181 23.22 -26.38 6.84
C ALA A 181 23.31 -25.27 7.89
N LEU A 182 22.33 -25.16 8.80
CA LEU A 182 22.22 -24.16 9.87
C LEU A 182 22.39 -22.70 9.41
N ASN A 183 21.99 -22.42 8.16
CA ASN A 183 22.08 -21.08 7.56
C ASN A 183 20.78 -20.28 7.65
N CYS A 184 19.64 -20.96 7.74
CA CYS A 184 18.32 -20.34 7.82
C CYS A 184 17.33 -21.23 8.59
N VAL A 185 16.22 -20.64 9.00
CA VAL A 185 15.09 -21.35 9.59
C VAL A 185 13.95 -21.38 8.57
N ASN A 186 13.27 -22.51 8.48
CA ASN A 186 12.16 -22.71 7.56
C ASN A 186 10.88 -22.98 8.34
N LEU A 187 9.78 -22.38 7.87
CA LEU A 187 8.43 -22.76 8.23
C LEU A 187 7.97 -23.85 7.26
N PHE A 188 7.68 -25.03 7.81
CA PHE A 188 7.04 -26.11 7.09
C PHE A 188 5.54 -26.02 7.36
N VAL A 189 4.76 -25.73 6.32
CA VAL A 189 3.29 -25.69 6.41
C VAL A 189 2.74 -27.04 5.97
N MET A 190 1.93 -27.60 6.83
CA MET A 190 1.37 -28.95 6.76
C MET A 190 -0.16 -28.87 6.84
N PRO A 191 -0.87 -29.98 6.58
CA PRO A 191 -2.29 -30.06 6.88
C PRO A 191 -2.60 -29.70 8.34
N TYR A 192 -3.77 -29.11 8.58
CA TYR A 192 -4.24 -28.84 9.94
C TYR A 192 -4.33 -30.15 10.75
N ASN A 193 -3.76 -30.14 11.95
CA ASN A 193 -3.63 -31.32 12.82
C ASN A 193 -2.83 -32.48 12.17
N TYR A 194 -1.73 -32.16 11.49
CA TYR A 194 -0.87 -33.15 10.82
C TYR A 194 -0.38 -34.31 11.71
N PRO A 195 -0.09 -34.16 13.02
CA PRO A 195 0.43 -35.27 13.83
C PRO A 195 -0.56 -36.43 13.96
N VAL A 196 -1.86 -36.13 13.94
CA VAL A 196 -2.93 -37.14 13.93
C VAL A 196 -3.23 -37.58 12.50
N LEU A 197 -3.26 -36.63 11.54
CA LEU A 197 -3.64 -36.91 10.16
C LEU A 197 -2.63 -37.81 9.43
N LEU A 198 -1.33 -37.54 9.56
CA LEU A 198 -0.28 -38.23 8.81
C LEU A 198 -0.25 -39.75 9.09
N PRO A 199 -0.26 -40.22 10.37
CA PRO A 199 -0.36 -41.65 10.66
C PRO A 199 -1.65 -42.30 10.15
N LEU A 200 -2.77 -41.59 10.18
CA LEU A 200 -4.06 -42.09 9.68
C LEU A 200 -4.07 -42.26 8.16
N LEU A 201 -3.48 -41.32 7.43
CA LEU A 201 -3.28 -41.40 5.98
C LEU A 201 -2.34 -42.56 5.60
N GLY A 202 -1.36 -42.86 6.44
CA GLY A 202 -0.45 -44.00 6.25
C GLY A 202 -1.12 -45.37 6.47
N LYS A 203 -2.11 -45.45 7.38
CA LYS A 203 -2.76 -46.71 7.80
C LYS A 203 -4.08 -47.03 7.10
N THR A 204 -4.83 -46.04 6.62
CA THR A 204 -6.20 -46.24 6.13
C THR A 204 -6.55 -45.27 5.01
N ARG A 205 -7.12 -45.79 3.91
CA ARG A 205 -7.80 -45.01 2.87
C ARG A 205 -9.17 -44.52 3.37
N LEU A 206 -9.21 -43.67 4.41
CA LEU A 206 -10.49 -43.20 4.99
C LEU A 206 -10.55 -41.68 5.22
N HIS A 207 -11.78 -41.21 5.02
CA HIS A 207 -12.36 -39.87 5.00
C HIS A 207 -11.75 -38.87 6.02
N ALA A 208 -11.04 -37.85 5.53
CA ALA A 208 -10.49 -36.77 6.34
C ALA A 208 -11.00 -35.40 5.86
N LEU A 209 -11.53 -34.60 6.79
CA LEU A 209 -12.03 -33.20 6.70
C LEU A 209 -12.00 -32.45 5.33
N PRO A 210 -13.12 -31.87 4.86
CA PRO A 210 -13.19 -31.25 3.55
C PRO A 210 -12.51 -29.87 3.52
N SER A 211 -11.25 -29.82 3.09
CA SER A 211 -10.68 -28.58 2.54
C SER A 211 -10.33 -28.79 1.06
N GLY A 212 -10.48 -27.74 0.24
CA GLY A 212 -10.13 -27.79 -1.20
C GLY A 212 -8.66 -28.19 -1.44
N SER A 213 -7.77 -27.76 -0.55
CA SER A 213 -6.36 -28.16 -0.53
C SER A 213 -6.15 -29.63 -0.25
N LEU A 214 -6.88 -30.21 0.74
CA LEU A 214 -6.79 -31.64 1.02
C LEU A 214 -7.37 -32.47 -0.14
N ARG A 215 -8.47 -32.03 -0.79
CA ARG A 215 -8.96 -32.64 -2.04
C ARG A 215 -7.88 -32.68 -3.12
N LYS A 216 -7.15 -31.58 -3.32
CA LYS A 216 -6.06 -31.50 -4.28
C LYS A 216 -4.90 -32.44 -3.91
N ALA A 217 -4.51 -32.49 -2.64
CA ALA A 217 -3.49 -33.40 -2.14
C ALA A 217 -3.90 -34.88 -2.28
N LEU A 218 -5.13 -35.24 -1.91
CA LEU A 218 -5.68 -36.60 -2.07
C LEU A 218 -5.77 -37.02 -3.53
N ARG A 219 -6.05 -36.09 -4.45
CA ARG A 219 -6.00 -36.35 -5.89
C ARG A 219 -4.56 -36.66 -6.34
N ILE A 220 -3.56 -35.93 -5.85
CA ILE A 220 -2.14 -36.22 -6.10
C ILE A 220 -1.76 -37.60 -5.53
N MET A 221 -2.34 -37.98 -4.38
CA MET A 221 -2.15 -39.29 -3.75
C MET A 221 -2.97 -40.43 -4.39
N GLY A 222 -3.79 -40.16 -5.42
CA GLY A 222 -4.57 -41.18 -6.14
C GLY A 222 -5.87 -41.62 -5.45
N ALA A 223 -6.42 -40.83 -4.52
CA ALA A 223 -7.65 -41.14 -3.78
C ALA A 223 -8.70 -40.00 -3.82
N PRO A 224 -9.22 -39.62 -5.00
CA PRO A 224 -10.05 -38.42 -5.17
C PRO A 224 -11.47 -38.50 -4.57
N ASN A 225 -12.01 -39.71 -4.37
CA ASN A 225 -13.44 -39.93 -4.05
C ASN A 225 -13.75 -40.04 -2.55
N LEU A 226 -12.80 -39.71 -1.68
CA LEU A 226 -12.94 -39.91 -0.23
C LEU A 226 -13.61 -38.72 0.49
N LEU A 227 -13.97 -37.63 -0.19
CA LEU A 227 -14.49 -36.42 0.45
C LEU A 227 -15.93 -36.12 -0.01
N ALA A 228 -16.81 -35.86 0.95
CA ALA A 228 -18.18 -35.41 0.69
C ALA A 228 -18.18 -34.05 -0.01
N GLU A 229 -19.14 -33.85 -0.92
CA GLU A 229 -19.26 -32.64 -1.73
C GLU A 229 -19.74 -31.43 -0.93
N ASN A 230 -19.06 -30.30 -1.11
CA ASN A 230 -19.61 -28.94 -1.00
C ASN A 230 -20.14 -28.44 0.36
N MET A 231 -19.36 -28.56 1.45
CA MET A 231 -19.50 -27.60 2.57
C MET A 231 -18.41 -26.52 2.46
N GLU A 232 -18.71 -25.45 1.72
CA GLU A 232 -17.93 -24.22 1.79
C GLU A 232 -18.45 -23.39 2.96
N TYR A 233 -17.74 -23.43 4.09
CA TYR A 233 -18.05 -22.59 5.25
C TYR A 233 -17.68 -21.15 4.93
N GLY A 234 -18.66 -20.33 4.55
CA GLY A 234 -18.46 -18.94 4.16
C GLY A 234 -19.77 -18.19 3.91
N LEU A 235 -19.67 -16.91 3.54
CA LEU A 235 -20.83 -16.08 3.18
C LEU A 235 -21.58 -16.68 1.99
N SER A 236 -22.89 -16.41 1.92
CA SER A 236 -23.71 -16.87 0.79
C SER A 236 -23.18 -16.31 -0.55
N TYR A 237 -23.35 -17.10 -1.61
CA TYR A 237 -22.88 -16.74 -2.96
C TYR A 237 -23.38 -15.36 -3.41
N SER A 238 -24.62 -15.00 -3.06
CA SER A 238 -25.22 -13.70 -3.39
C SER A 238 -24.44 -12.53 -2.76
N VAL A 239 -24.07 -12.64 -1.48
CA VAL A 239 -23.29 -11.63 -0.75
C VAL A 239 -21.88 -11.54 -1.33
N VAL A 240 -21.22 -12.67 -1.56
CA VAL A 240 -19.87 -12.70 -2.15
C VAL A 240 -19.85 -12.06 -3.54
N SER A 241 -20.84 -12.37 -4.38
CA SER A 241 -20.98 -11.81 -5.73
C SER A 241 -21.22 -10.30 -5.70
N TYR A 242 -22.10 -9.82 -4.82
CA TYR A 242 -22.35 -8.39 -4.64
C TYR A 242 -21.09 -7.62 -4.22
N LEU A 243 -20.37 -8.12 -3.21
CA LEU A 243 -19.13 -7.49 -2.73
C LEU A 243 -18.05 -7.45 -3.82
N LYS A 244 -17.92 -8.51 -4.64
CA LYS A 244 -17.00 -8.53 -5.79
C LYS A 244 -17.37 -7.48 -6.83
N LYS A 245 -18.65 -7.36 -7.18
CA LYS A 245 -19.15 -6.34 -8.12
C LYS A 245 -18.87 -4.93 -7.60
N LEU A 246 -19.16 -4.68 -6.33
CA LEU A 246 -18.91 -3.37 -5.70
C LEU A 246 -17.42 -3.00 -5.74
N SER A 247 -16.54 -3.93 -5.35
CA SER A 247 -15.08 -3.72 -5.40
C SER A 247 -14.58 -3.42 -6.81
N GLN A 248 -15.07 -4.16 -7.81
CA GLN A 248 -14.73 -3.93 -9.22
C GLN A 248 -15.22 -2.55 -9.69
N GLN A 249 -16.45 -2.15 -9.35
CA GLN A 249 -17.00 -0.86 -9.69
C GLN A 249 -16.19 0.29 -9.08
N THR A 250 -15.83 0.18 -7.79
CA THR A 250 -14.98 1.18 -7.11
C THR A 250 -13.62 1.31 -7.78
N LYS A 251 -12.99 0.19 -8.17
CA LYS A 251 -11.72 0.22 -8.91
C LYS A 251 -11.85 0.96 -10.24
N ILE A 252 -12.90 0.67 -11.01
CA ILE A 252 -13.14 1.32 -12.31
C ILE A 252 -13.35 2.83 -12.14
N GLU A 253 -14.16 3.26 -11.17
CA GLU A 253 -14.38 4.69 -10.90
C GLU A 253 -13.12 5.40 -10.42
N TYR A 254 -12.31 4.73 -9.58
CA TYR A 254 -11.01 5.25 -9.15
C TYR A 254 -10.04 5.44 -10.33
N ASP A 255 -9.91 4.44 -11.20
CA ASP A 255 -9.05 4.51 -12.39
C ASP A 255 -9.53 5.60 -13.36
N ARG A 256 -10.85 5.76 -13.52
CA ARG A 256 -11.46 6.87 -14.29
C ARG A 256 -11.09 8.23 -13.69
N LEU A 257 -11.17 8.37 -12.37
CA LEU A 257 -10.84 9.62 -11.68
C LEU A 257 -9.36 9.97 -11.84
N ILE A 258 -8.45 9.00 -11.68
CA ILE A 258 -7.02 9.21 -11.94
C ILE A 258 -6.80 9.72 -13.37
N ALA A 259 -7.46 9.13 -14.36
CA ALA A 259 -7.32 9.53 -15.76
C ALA A 259 -7.86 10.95 -16.08
N LEU A 260 -8.66 11.53 -15.18
CA LEU A 260 -9.19 12.89 -15.27
C LEU A 260 -8.32 13.93 -14.56
N ILE A 261 -7.42 13.51 -13.65
CA ILE A 261 -6.49 14.41 -12.96
C ILE A 261 -5.60 15.08 -14.02
N GLY A 262 -5.64 16.42 -14.07
CA GLY A 262 -4.88 17.25 -15.02
C GLY A 262 -5.63 17.66 -16.30
N LYS A 263 -6.82 17.11 -16.59
CA LYS A 263 -7.63 17.51 -17.77
C LYS A 263 -8.63 18.62 -17.50
N LYS A 264 -9.02 18.83 -16.24
CA LYS A 264 -9.81 19.98 -15.81
C LYS A 264 -8.91 20.90 -14.99
N PRO A 265 -8.42 22.03 -15.54
CA PRO A 265 -8.01 23.10 -14.65
C PRO A 265 -9.23 23.42 -13.78
N ALA A 266 -9.06 23.35 -12.46
CA ALA A 266 -10.07 23.92 -11.58
C ALA A 266 -10.27 25.37 -12.03
N PRO A 267 -11.50 25.89 -12.08
CA PRO A 267 -11.67 27.34 -12.07
C PRO A 267 -10.98 27.79 -10.78
N GLU A 268 -9.77 28.33 -10.89
CA GLU A 268 -9.10 28.85 -9.71
C GLU A 268 -10.02 29.92 -9.15
N PRO A 269 -10.45 29.79 -7.88
CA PRO A 269 -11.24 30.85 -7.27
C PRO A 269 -10.33 32.07 -7.25
N GLY A 270 -10.52 32.98 -8.21
CA GLY A 270 -9.77 34.22 -8.29
C GLY A 270 -9.85 34.94 -6.96
N ILE A 271 -8.84 35.76 -6.65
CA ILE A 271 -8.78 36.47 -5.37
C ILE A 271 -10.05 37.31 -5.24
N LYS A 272 -10.91 36.97 -4.27
CA LYS A 272 -12.14 37.72 -3.97
C LYS A 272 -11.73 39.10 -3.49
N VAL A 273 -12.13 40.14 -4.23
CA VAL A 273 -11.89 41.52 -3.82
C VAL A 273 -12.85 41.84 -2.69
N ARG A 274 -12.34 41.94 -1.45
CA ARG A 274 -13.14 42.34 -0.30
C ARG A 274 -13.10 43.86 -0.17
N TRP A 275 -14.17 44.53 -0.58
CA TRP A 275 -14.34 45.96 -0.32
C TRP A 275 -14.51 46.17 1.19
N ARG A 276 -13.46 46.66 1.85
CA ARG A 276 -13.54 47.18 3.23
C ARG A 276 -13.92 48.65 3.11
N GLY A 277 -15.22 48.93 3.04
CA GLY A 277 -15.73 50.30 3.00
C GLY A 277 -15.34 51.07 4.25
N CYS A 278 -14.21 51.77 4.23
CA CYS A 278 -13.85 52.76 5.25
C CYS A 278 -12.76 53.74 4.76
N GLY A 279 -12.82 54.15 3.50
CA GLY A 279 -12.00 55.25 3.00
C GLY A 279 -12.73 55.92 1.85
N ILE A 280 -13.15 57.17 2.06
CA ILE A 280 -13.59 58.05 0.97
C ILE A 280 -12.51 57.98 -0.10
N SER A 281 -12.87 57.57 -1.32
CA SER A 281 -11.92 57.49 -2.43
C SER A 281 -11.13 58.80 -2.50
N LEU A 282 -9.82 58.78 -2.74
CA LEU A 282 -9.04 60.03 -2.84
C LEU A 282 -9.63 60.97 -3.91
N ALA A 283 -10.27 60.41 -4.94
CA ALA A 283 -11.00 61.14 -5.97
C ALA A 283 -12.25 61.90 -5.46
N GLN A 284 -12.76 61.55 -4.29
CA GLN A 284 -13.92 62.17 -3.65
C GLN A 284 -13.53 63.16 -2.53
N ARG A 285 -12.23 63.29 -2.21
CA ARG A 285 -11.81 64.27 -1.20
C ARG A 285 -11.90 65.69 -1.77
N ARG A 286 -12.39 66.62 -0.94
CA ARG A 286 -12.62 68.02 -1.34
C ARG A 286 -11.33 68.75 -1.73
N ASP A 287 -10.24 68.48 -1.02
CA ASP A 287 -8.90 69.02 -1.31
C ASP A 287 -8.41 68.62 -2.71
N PHE A 288 -8.56 67.34 -3.08
CA PHE A 288 -8.17 66.82 -4.38
C PHE A 288 -9.02 67.39 -5.52
N ILE A 289 -10.34 67.47 -5.34
CA ILE A 289 -11.25 68.08 -6.32
C ILE A 289 -10.92 69.56 -6.54
N GLN A 290 -10.62 70.27 -5.46
CA GLN A 290 -10.27 71.69 -5.51
C GLN A 290 -8.91 71.93 -6.19
N GLN A 291 -7.91 71.06 -5.94
CA GLN A 291 -6.65 71.11 -6.67
C GLN A 291 -6.83 70.82 -8.17
N LEU A 292 -7.64 69.83 -8.53
CA LEU A 292 -7.93 69.52 -9.94
C LEU A 292 -8.63 70.68 -10.65
N GLN A 293 -9.63 71.29 -10.01
CA GLN A 293 -10.31 72.48 -10.51
C GLN A 293 -9.33 73.65 -10.73
N SER A 294 -8.39 73.85 -9.81
CA SER A 294 -7.38 74.91 -9.93
C SER A 294 -6.43 74.70 -11.12
N LEU A 295 -6.17 73.45 -11.52
CA LEU A 295 -5.25 73.11 -12.60
C LEU A 295 -5.93 73.03 -13.98
N THR A 296 -7.20 72.65 -14.04
CA THR A 296 -7.90 72.36 -15.31
C THR A 296 -9.01 73.35 -15.67
N GLY A 297 -9.40 74.26 -14.77
CA GLY A 297 -10.34 75.35 -15.05
C GLY A 297 -11.81 74.94 -15.18
N GLU A 298 -12.12 73.66 -15.30
CA GLU A 298 -13.49 73.12 -15.25
C GLU A 298 -13.68 72.17 -14.08
N ALA A 299 -14.90 72.13 -13.51
CA ALA A 299 -15.26 71.16 -12.49
C ALA A 299 -15.31 69.77 -13.11
N PRO A 300 -14.60 68.75 -12.57
CA PRO A 300 -14.66 67.42 -13.14
C PRO A 300 -16.09 66.89 -13.03
N THR A 301 -16.67 66.46 -14.15
CA THR A 301 -17.86 65.61 -14.13
C THR A 301 -17.53 64.40 -13.27
N LEU A 302 -18.23 64.25 -12.13
CA LEU A 302 -18.06 63.12 -11.25
C LEU A 302 -18.12 61.82 -12.08
N PRO A 303 -17.12 60.94 -12.02
CA PRO A 303 -17.24 59.62 -12.61
C PRO A 303 -18.51 58.97 -12.06
N LEU A 304 -19.34 58.44 -12.95
CA LEU A 304 -20.58 57.73 -12.62
C LEU A 304 -20.35 56.88 -11.37
N GLU A 305 -21.17 57.14 -10.34
CA GLU A 305 -21.01 56.58 -9.00
C GLU A 305 -20.81 55.05 -9.10
N LEU A 306 -19.58 54.60 -8.84
CA LEU A 306 -19.24 53.17 -8.89
C LEU A 306 -20.07 52.47 -7.81
N ASN A 307 -21.09 51.74 -8.23
CA ASN A 307 -22.01 51.06 -7.31
C ASN A 307 -21.19 50.07 -6.44
N PRO A 308 -21.09 50.30 -5.12
CA PRO A 308 -20.26 49.47 -4.25
C PRO A 308 -20.74 48.02 -4.15
N LYS A 309 -21.95 47.71 -4.66
CA LYS A 309 -22.49 46.35 -4.74
C LYS A 309 -21.90 45.52 -5.89
N GLU A 310 -21.33 46.13 -6.94
CA GLU A 310 -20.74 45.39 -8.06
C GLU A 310 -19.44 44.65 -7.68
N PHE A 311 -18.70 45.16 -6.68
CA PHE A 311 -17.40 44.60 -6.29
C PHE A 311 -17.49 43.30 -5.48
N GLN A 312 -18.68 42.90 -5.00
CA GLN A 312 -18.84 41.66 -4.22
C GLN A 312 -18.65 40.39 -5.06
N VAL A 313 -18.80 40.49 -6.39
CA VAL A 313 -18.67 39.39 -7.35
C VAL A 313 -17.33 39.45 -8.09
N PHE A 314 -16.48 40.45 -7.80
CA PHE A 314 -15.23 40.65 -8.53
C PHE A 314 -14.14 39.68 -8.06
N HIS A 315 -13.64 38.88 -9.00
CA HIS A 315 -12.55 37.94 -8.79
C HIS A 315 -11.35 38.36 -9.65
N LEU A 316 -10.21 38.63 -9.03
CA LEU A 316 -8.97 38.82 -9.79
C LEU A 316 -8.48 37.46 -10.28
N ALA A 317 -8.33 37.33 -11.60
CA ALA A 317 -7.73 36.15 -12.20
C ALA A 317 -6.28 35.98 -11.73
N LEU A 318 -5.91 34.74 -11.41
CA LEU A 318 -4.54 34.38 -11.06
C LEU A 318 -3.72 34.11 -12.33
N LEU A 319 -2.40 34.31 -12.24
CA LEU A 319 -1.49 34.05 -13.35
C LEU A 319 -1.50 32.56 -13.70
N ASN A 320 -2.15 32.22 -14.81
CA ASN A 320 -2.14 30.86 -15.33
C ASN A 320 -0.85 30.58 -16.10
N LYS A 321 0.09 29.88 -15.47
CA LYS A 321 1.39 29.49 -16.06
C LYS A 321 1.28 28.51 -17.22
N GLY A 322 0.11 27.90 -17.43
CA GLY A 322 -0.16 26.96 -18.52
C GLY A 322 -0.73 27.60 -19.79
N LEU A 323 -1.13 28.89 -19.76
CA LEU A 323 -1.61 29.58 -20.95
C LEU A 323 -0.45 29.98 -21.84
N LYS A 324 -0.47 29.51 -23.09
CA LYS A 324 0.46 29.95 -24.13
C LYS A 324 -0.19 31.11 -24.90
N PRO A 325 0.41 32.31 -24.89
CA PRO A 325 -0.16 33.48 -25.56
C PRO A 325 -0.28 33.24 -27.07
N GLN A 326 -1.46 33.44 -27.63
CA GLN A 326 -1.76 33.18 -29.04
C GLN A 326 -1.67 34.48 -29.84
N SER A 327 -0.47 35.05 -29.97
CA SER A 327 -0.26 36.42 -30.51
C SER A 327 -0.81 36.67 -31.93
N PHE A 328 -0.94 35.63 -32.76
CA PHE A 328 -1.52 35.74 -34.11
C PHE A 328 -3.03 35.48 -34.18
N ARG A 329 -3.64 34.95 -33.12
CA ARG A 329 -5.10 34.71 -33.05
C ARG A 329 -5.81 35.64 -32.08
N ASN A 330 -5.15 36.02 -30.99
CA ASN A 330 -5.71 36.83 -29.93
C ASN A 330 -4.91 38.15 -29.80
N PRO A 331 -5.48 39.29 -30.20
CA PRO A 331 -4.83 40.59 -30.09
C PRO A 331 -4.49 40.99 -28.64
N TYR A 332 -5.26 40.51 -27.66
CA TYR A 332 -5.04 40.82 -26.23
C TYR A 332 -3.79 40.15 -25.65
N ASP A 333 -3.26 39.13 -26.33
CA ASP A 333 -2.04 38.43 -25.91
C ASP A 333 -0.75 39.13 -26.41
N ILE A 334 -0.86 40.22 -27.19
CA ILE A 334 0.29 40.95 -27.74
C ILE A 334 0.74 42.03 -26.75
N PRO A 335 1.94 41.93 -26.15
CA PRO A 335 2.44 42.95 -25.24
C PRO A 335 2.78 44.25 -25.99
N ARG A 336 2.56 45.39 -25.32
CA ARG A 336 2.81 46.73 -25.89
C ARG A 336 4.24 46.90 -26.40
N SER A 337 5.23 46.28 -25.75
CA SER A 337 6.65 46.34 -26.13
C SER A 337 6.95 45.78 -27.52
N HIS A 338 6.14 44.84 -28.01
CA HIS A 338 6.36 44.17 -29.29
C HIS A 338 5.26 44.43 -30.33
N LEU A 339 4.35 45.37 -30.07
CA LEU A 339 3.13 45.56 -30.85
C LEU A 339 3.42 45.85 -32.34
N LEU A 340 4.31 46.80 -32.64
CA LEU A 340 4.58 47.22 -34.02
C LEU A 340 5.31 46.12 -34.84
N ASP A 341 6.25 45.41 -34.20
CA ASP A 341 6.95 44.30 -34.83
C ASP A 341 6.01 43.11 -35.07
N GLN A 342 5.17 42.77 -34.08
CA GLN A 342 4.16 41.71 -34.23
C GLN A 342 3.11 42.04 -35.30
N LEU A 343 2.62 43.29 -35.36
CA LEU A 343 1.72 43.73 -36.43
C LEU A 343 2.36 43.59 -37.82
N SER A 344 3.63 43.94 -37.95
CA SER A 344 4.37 43.80 -39.21
C SER A 344 4.55 42.33 -39.61
N ARG A 345 4.74 41.43 -38.64
CA ARG A 345 4.80 39.97 -38.86
C ARG A 345 3.44 39.39 -39.22
N MET A 346 2.37 39.79 -38.51
CA MET A 346 0.99 39.39 -38.80
C MET A 346 0.56 39.84 -40.20
N ARG A 347 0.86 41.10 -40.57
CA ARG A 347 0.55 41.64 -41.91
C ARG A 347 1.26 40.86 -43.01
N ARG A 348 2.55 40.55 -42.85
CA ARG A 348 3.29 39.70 -43.80
C ARG A 348 2.74 38.28 -43.88
N ASN A 349 2.38 37.69 -42.73
CA ASN A 349 1.77 36.36 -42.67
C ASN A 349 0.42 36.33 -43.40
N LEU A 350 -0.41 37.36 -43.20
CA LEU A 350 -1.71 37.50 -43.86
C LEU A 350 -1.58 37.67 -45.37
N LEU A 351 -0.61 38.46 -45.85
CA LEU A 351 -0.45 38.79 -47.27
C LEU A 351 0.34 37.74 -48.08
N ASN A 352 1.12 36.86 -47.43
CA ASN A 352 1.90 35.81 -48.08
C ASN A 352 1.12 34.48 -48.27
N THR A 353 -0.19 34.54 -48.49
CA THR A 353 -1.11 33.37 -48.52
C THR A 353 -0.97 32.48 -49.78
N THR A 354 0.23 32.03 -50.14
CA THR A 354 0.40 31.12 -51.29
C THR A 354 0.28 29.64 -50.94
N VAL A 355 0.26 29.23 -49.67
CA VAL A 355 -0.04 27.84 -49.28
C VAL A 355 -0.80 27.84 -47.96
N CYS A 356 -1.94 27.15 -47.92
CA CYS A 356 -2.98 27.10 -46.88
C CYS A 356 -2.50 26.73 -45.46
N THR A 357 -1.66 27.56 -44.85
CA THR A 357 -1.18 27.40 -43.47
C THR A 357 -0.95 28.78 -42.87
N LEU A 358 -1.95 29.31 -42.16
CA LEU A 358 -1.71 30.35 -41.16
C LEU A 358 -0.81 29.72 -40.10
N ARG A 359 0.51 29.89 -40.21
CA ARG A 359 1.45 29.49 -39.17
C ARG A 359 1.09 30.30 -37.92
N GLY A 360 0.38 29.69 -36.97
CA GLY A 360 0.41 30.13 -35.59
C GLY A 360 1.87 30.08 -35.17
N GLN A 361 2.43 31.18 -34.68
CA GLN A 361 3.83 31.22 -34.29
C GLN A 361 4.02 30.43 -32.98
N ASP A 362 3.87 29.10 -33.01
CA ASP A 362 3.93 28.28 -31.79
C ASP A 362 4.62 26.93 -32.04
N SER A 363 5.83 27.00 -32.56
CA SER A 363 6.90 26.08 -32.18
C SER A 363 8.23 26.72 -32.53
N VAL A 364 8.92 27.24 -31.52
CA VAL A 364 10.36 27.50 -31.65
C VAL A 364 11.00 26.15 -31.98
N PRO A 365 11.77 25.99 -33.08
CA PRO A 365 12.61 24.82 -33.22
C PRO A 365 13.62 24.91 -32.07
N ALA A 366 13.65 23.90 -31.21
CA ALA A 366 14.69 23.76 -30.21
C ALA A 366 16.04 23.71 -30.95
N TRP A 367 16.76 24.82 -30.95
CA TRP A 367 18.17 24.84 -31.28
C TRP A 367 18.93 24.71 -29.95
N PHE A 368 19.78 23.68 -29.90
CA PHE A 368 20.70 23.37 -28.81
C PHE A 368 21.67 24.52 -28.53
#